data_AF-A0A7C1A5B8-F1
#
_entry.id   AF-A0A7C1A5B8-F1
#
_cell.length_a   1.000
_cell.length_b   1.000
_cell.length_c   1.000
_cell.angle_alpha   90.00
_cell.angle_beta   90.00
_cell.angle_gamma   90.00
#
_symmetry.space_group_name_H-M   'P 1'
#
loop_
_entity.id
_entity.type
_entity.pdbx_description
1 polymer ?
#
loop_
_entity_poly.entity_id
_entity_poly.type
_entity_poly.pdbx_seq_one_letter_code
_entity_poly.pdbx_strand_id
1 'polypeptide(L)' 'GGHNGIQSIIDRLGSRDFPRLKVGIGRPERMPVERYVLRPFAKKEKPVIEEAIETAADAVADIITKGVTYAQNKYH' A
#
# COMPACT_ATOMS: atom_id res chain seq x y z
N GLY A 1 -0.26 3.95 -9.84
CA GLY A 1 0.90 4.04 -10.75
C GLY A 1 1.70 5.27 -10.37
N GLY A 2 3.03 5.27 -10.58
CA GLY A 2 3.90 6.37 -10.16
C GLY A 2 4.80 6.09 -8.95
N HIS A 3 4.86 4.83 -8.48
CA HIS A 3 5.80 4.44 -7.43
C HIS A 3 7.11 3.93 -8.06
N ASN A 4 8.20 4.68 -7.93
CA ASN A 4 9.49 4.37 -8.55
C ASN A 4 10.01 2.99 -8.13
N GLY A 5 9.80 2.57 -6.88
CA GLY A 5 10.19 1.24 -6.42
C GLY A 5 9.42 0.10 -7.11
N ILE A 6 8.15 0.31 -7.47
CA ILE A 6 7.35 -0.71 -8.18
C ILE A 6 7.80 -0.79 -9.63
N GLN A 7 8.08 0.36 -10.26
CA GLN A 7 8.64 0.38 -11.61
C GLN A 7 9.99 -0.36 -11.64
N SER A 8 10.86 -0.08 -10.66
CA SER A 8 12.13 -0.78 -10.50
C SER A 8 11.93 -2.30 -10.47
N ILE A 9 11.05 -2.82 -9.60
CA ILE A 9 10.77 -4.27 -9.52
C ILE A 9 10.30 -4.83 -10.86
N ILE A 10 9.36 -4.16 -11.54
CA ILE A 10 8.85 -4.58 -12.86
C ILE A 10 9.99 -4.66 -13.88
N ASP A 11 10.86 -3.66 -13.93
CA ASP A 11 11.97 -3.63 -14.88
C ASP A 11 12.96 -4.79 -14.65
N ARG A 12 13.16 -5.24 -13.40
CA ARG A 12 14.09 -6.35 -13.08
C ARG A 12 13.46 -7.71 -13.27
N LEU A 13 12.15 -7.84 -13.02
CA LEU A 13 11.42 -9.09 -13.23
C LEU A 13 10.97 -9.30 -14.68
N GLY A 14 10.93 -8.24 -15.49
CA GLY A 14 10.34 -8.27 -16.83
C GLY A 14 8.83 -8.56 -16.84
N SER A 15 8.18 -8.51 -15.66
CA SER A 15 6.79 -8.90 -15.47
C SER A 15 6.09 -8.02 -14.44
N ARG A 16 4.76 -7.93 -14.57
CA ARG A 16 3.85 -7.32 -13.59
C ARG A 16 3.07 -8.35 -12.79
N ASP A 17 3.34 -9.64 -13.03
CA ASP A 17 2.61 -10.75 -12.46
C ASP A 17 3.14 -11.09 -11.05
N PHE A 18 2.86 -10.19 -10.12
CA PHE A 18 3.12 -10.40 -8.70
C PHE A 18 2.05 -9.69 -7.87
N PRO A 19 1.61 -10.30 -6.75
CA PRO A 19 0.63 -9.69 -5.88
C PRO A 19 1.21 -8.45 -5.21
N ARG A 20 0.35 -7.46 -4.97
CA ARG A 20 0.71 -6.22 -4.27
C ARG A 20 -0.40 -5.87 -3.29
N LEU A 21 -0.03 -5.70 -2.03
CA LEU A 21 -0.89 -5.07 -1.03
C LEU A 21 -0.70 -3.56 -1.11
N LYS A 22 -1.79 -2.80 -1.20
CA LYS A 22 -1.77 -1.33 -1.31
C LYS A 22 -2.46 -0.73 -0.09
N VAL A 23 -1.75 0.15 0.61
CA VAL A 23 -2.33 0.97 1.67
C VAL A 23 -2.47 2.40 1.16
N GLY A 24 -3.69 2.91 1.15
CA GLY A 24 -3.99 4.26 0.69
C GLY A 24 -3.53 5.29 1.71
N ILE A 25 -2.69 6.25 1.30
CA ILE A 25 -2.25 7.37 2.14
C ILE A 25 -2.90 8.70 1.76
N GLY A 26 -3.93 8.68 0.91
CA GLY A 26 -4.55 9.88 0.34
C GLY A 26 -3.82 10.45 -0.87
N ARG A 27 -4.31 11.59 -1.39
CA ARG A 27 -3.72 12.31 -2.52
C ARG A 27 -3.77 13.82 -2.26
N PRO A 28 -2.68 14.56 -2.47
CA PRO A 28 -2.69 16.01 -2.28
C PRO A 28 -3.42 16.71 -3.44
N GLU A 29 -4.19 17.76 -3.13
CA GLU A 29 -4.82 18.61 -4.15
C GLU A 29 -3.90 19.71 -4.68
N ARG A 30 -3.06 20.30 -3.82
CA ARG A 30 -2.25 21.49 -4.12
C ARG A 30 -0.74 21.30 -3.95
N MET A 31 -0.29 20.06 -3.74
CA MET A 31 1.11 19.74 -3.44
C MET A 31 1.64 18.69 -4.43
N PRO A 32 2.90 18.82 -4.89
CA PRO A 32 3.54 17.74 -5.66
C PRO A 32 3.58 16.43 -4.89
N VAL A 33 3.35 15.32 -5.57
CA VAL A 33 3.20 13.99 -4.94
C VAL A 33 4.49 13.55 -4.26
N GLU A 34 5.63 13.82 -4.88
CA GLU A 34 6.97 13.52 -4.35
C GLU A 34 7.24 14.21 -3.01
N ARG A 35 6.68 15.41 -2.80
CA ARG A 35 6.77 16.11 -1.52
C ARG A 35 5.80 15.55 -0.50
N TYR A 36 4.60 15.16 -0.94
CA TYR A 36 3.57 14.60 -0.07
C TYR A 36 4.01 13.29 0.57
N VAL A 37 4.59 12.36 -0.20
CA VAL A 37 5.01 11.03 0.29
C VAL A 37 6.17 11.06 1.29
N LEU A 38 6.91 12.17 1.37
CA LEU A 38 8.05 12.35 2.29
C LEU A 38 7.65 13.02 3.60
N ARG A 39 6.39 13.47 3.75
CA ARG A 39 5.92 14.15 4.96
C ARG A 39 5.38 13.15 5.99
N PRO A 40 5.52 13.46 7.29
CA PRO A 40 4.81 12.71 8.32
C PRO A 40 3.30 12.96 8.21
N PHE A 41 2.51 11.97 8.60
CA PHE A 41 1.07 12.10 8.77
C PHE A 41 0.73 13.17 9.82
N ALA A 42 -0.36 13.90 9.59
CA ALA A 42 -0.89 14.84 10.56
C ALA A 42 -1.44 14.09 11.78
N LYS A 43 -1.48 14.76 12.95
CA LYS A 43 -2.01 14.17 14.19
C LYS A 43 -3.43 13.59 14.02
N LYS A 44 -4.26 14.25 13.21
CA LYS A 44 -5.63 13.80 12.90
C LYS A 44 -5.71 12.56 12.02
N GLU A 45 -4.65 12.27 11.26
CA GLU A 45 -4.58 11.11 10.35
C GLU A 45 -4.03 9.89 11.08
N LYS A 46 -3.27 10.07 12.17
CA LYS A 46 -2.61 8.99 12.91
C LYS A 46 -3.52 7.81 13.25
N PRO A 47 -4.73 8.00 13.82
CA PRO A 47 -5.56 6.85 14.20
C PRO A 47 -5.96 5.99 12.99
N VAL A 48 -6.30 6.63 11.87
CA VAL A 48 -6.68 5.93 10.64
C VAL A 48 -5.49 5.19 10.02
N ILE A 49 -4.29 5.78 10.11
CA ILE A 49 -3.07 5.13 9.63
C ILE A 49 -2.69 3.95 10.51
N GLU A 50 -2.83 4.05 11.82
CA GLU A 50 -2.58 2.95 12.77
C GLU A 50 -3.53 1.77 12.49
N GLU A 51 -4.83 2.01 12.33
CA GLU A 51 -5.82 1.00 11.94
C GLU A 51 -5.49 0.38 10.57
N ALA A 52 -5.07 1.19 9.60
CA ALA A 52 -4.70 0.69 8.27
C ALA A 52 -3.43 -0.19 8.32
N ILE A 53 -2.48 0.11 9.21
CA ILE A 53 -1.28 -0.71 9.41
C ILE A 53 -1.63 -2.05 10.04
N GLU A 54 -2.49 -2.07 11.07
CA GLU A 54 -2.97 -3.31 11.69
C GLU A 54 -3.70 -4.19 10.67
N THR A 55 -4.64 -3.59 9.94
CA THR A 55 -5.38 -4.28 8.87
C THR A 55 -4.44 -4.83 7.79
N ALA A 56 -3.42 -4.05 7.39
CA ALA A 56 -2.44 -4.49 6.41
C ALA A 56 -1.58 -5.66 6.92
N ALA A 57 -1.20 -5.65 8.21
CA ALA A 57 -0.45 -6.74 8.82
C ALA A 57 -1.24 -8.05 8.80
N ASP A 58 -2.51 -7.99 9.20
CA ASP A 58 -3.41 -9.15 9.16
C ASP A 58 -3.61 -9.64 7.71
N ALA A 59 -3.78 -8.72 6.77
CA ALA A 59 -3.91 -9.07 5.36
C ALA A 59 -2.66 -9.76 4.80
N VAL A 60 -1.45 -9.33 5.19
CA VAL A 60 -0.21 -10.04 4.82
C VAL A 60 -0.19 -11.45 5.41
N ALA A 61 -0.60 -11.63 6.67
CA ALA A 61 -0.68 -12.95 7.29
C ALA A 61 -1.68 -13.87 6.57
N ASP A 62 -2.85 -13.36 6.20
CA ASP A 62 -3.87 -14.10 5.46
C ASP A 62 -3.42 -14.40 4.02
N ILE A 63 -2.70 -13.50 3.34
CA ILE A 63 -2.12 -13.78 2.01
C ILE A 63 -1.16 -14.97 2.08
N ILE A 64 -0.29 -15.01 3.08
CA ILE A 64 0.71 -16.07 3.24
C ILE A 64 0.06 -17.41 3.62
N THR A 65 -0.93 -17.39 4.51
CA THR A 65 -1.50 -18.61 5.10
C THR A 65 -2.70 -19.17 4.32
N LYS A 66 -3.46 -18.31 3.63
CA LYS A 66 -4.74 -18.67 2.97
C LYS A 66 -4.82 -18.24 1.50
N GLY A 67 -3.84 -17.48 1.01
CA GLY A 67 -3.73 -17.06 -0.38
C GLY A 67 -4.40 -15.71 -0.69
N VAL A 68 -4.01 -15.15 -1.84
CA VAL A 68 -4.40 -13.79 -2.28
C VAL A 68 -5.91 -13.64 -2.42
N THR A 69 -6.60 -14.62 -3.02
CA THR A 69 -8.06 -14.56 -3.23
C THR A 69 -8.85 -14.49 -1.93
N TYR A 70 -8.45 -15.27 -0.91
CA TYR A 70 -9.08 -15.23 0.40
C TYR A 70 -8.91 -13.86 1.04
N ALA A 71 -7.67 -13.36 1.08
CA ALA A 71 -7.37 -12.07 1.69
C ALA A 71 -8.11 -10.94 0.95
N GLN A 72 -8.14 -10.96 -0.38
CA GLN A 72 -8.84 -9.95 -1.16
C GLN A 72 -10.33 -9.86 -0.80
N ASN A 73 -11.04 -11.00 -0.66
CA ASN A 73 -12.46 -11.00 -0.31
C ASN A 73 -12.75 -10.54 1.12
N LYS A 74 -11.76 -10.58 2.02
CA LYS A 74 -11.91 -10.20 3.42
C LYS A 74 -11.63 -8.70 3.66
N TYR A 75 -10.68 -8.13 2.91
CA TYR A 75 -10.17 -6.77 3.14
C TYR A 75 -10.58 -5.75 2.07
N HIS A 76 -11.27 -6.17 1.01
CA HIS A 76 -11.94 -5.30 0.02
C HIS A 76 -13.46 -5.46 0.09
#